data_AF-A0A212KP08-F1
#
_entry.id   AF-A0A212KP08-F1
#
_cell.length_a   1.000
_cell.length_b   1.000
_cell.length_c   1.000
_cell.angle_alpha   90.00
_cell.angle_beta   90.00
_cell.angle_gamma   90.00
#
_symmetry.space_group_name_H-M   'P 1'
#
loop_
_entity.id
_entity.type
_entity.pdbx_description
1 polymer ?
#
loop_
_entity_poly.entity_id
_entity_poly.type
_entity_poly.pdbx_seq_one_letter_code
_entity_poly.pdbx_strand_id
1 'polypeptide(L)'
;MLYFPSVIQAHIPTIYSNAKQVASSSFKFLSSESGRNKSIKAIALISICGASLMIAKSFSYNYNVFKKNLSSIENYLVLREIELFLSDFFGFSNLGELDREVFGRLSDYEENQIPGYLKGSYFSVQTEFALMCLKGVDGEIDLERARDVFRKLANFKESEIPKYLNQSFFMVLNLFAFMCLEGTGGDVDLETTRGIYKKLASFKESQITEDMRGIYLNAQYQFAFMCLEGVGGDVDLKTARGIYKKLASFKESQITEDMRGIYLNAQYQFAFMCLEGVGGDVDLKTARGVYKKLASFKESQITEDFRECYLNAQYEFSLMCLDGEGGAKDLKTAVYFFGKIKKIEISRVPEGFIDRYFQVISLYEKYSCKIVAIKNEPIGG
;
A
#
# COMPACT_ATOMS: atom_id res chain seq x y z
N MET A 1 -40.76 33.05 -4.57
CA MET A 1 -41.12 31.93 -5.48
C MET A 1 -40.53 32.22 -6.85
N LEU A 2 -39.37 31.63 -7.17
CA LEU A 2 -38.80 31.68 -8.51
C LEU A 2 -38.90 30.28 -9.13
N TYR A 3 -39.77 30.15 -10.13
CA TYR A 3 -39.92 28.98 -10.99
C TYR A 3 -38.74 28.96 -11.98
N PHE A 4 -37.63 28.33 -11.61
CA PHE A 4 -36.44 28.18 -12.48
C PHE A 4 -35.72 26.81 -12.48
N PRO A 5 -35.95 25.85 -11.54
CA PRO A 5 -35.23 24.57 -11.58
C PRO A 5 -35.64 23.60 -12.72
N SER A 6 -36.91 23.57 -13.12
CA SER A 6 -37.43 22.50 -14.00
C SER A 6 -36.99 22.59 -15.46
N VAL A 7 -36.74 23.79 -15.96
CA VAL A 7 -36.34 24.00 -17.37
C VAL A 7 -34.91 23.49 -17.60
N ILE A 8 -34.01 23.68 -16.64
CA ILE A 8 -32.62 23.26 -16.80
C ILE A 8 -32.47 21.74 -16.61
N GLN A 9 -33.22 21.15 -15.69
CA GLN A 9 -33.23 19.70 -15.46
C GLN A 9 -33.66 18.92 -16.73
N ALA A 10 -34.57 19.48 -17.53
CA ALA A 10 -35.02 18.90 -18.79
C ALA A 10 -33.94 18.90 -19.89
N HIS A 11 -32.95 19.81 -19.82
CA HIS A 11 -31.96 19.98 -20.89
C HIS A 11 -30.62 19.28 -20.63
N ILE A 12 -30.33 18.87 -19.38
CA ILE A 12 -29.08 18.16 -19.05
C ILE A 12 -28.91 16.86 -19.87
N PRO A 13 -29.93 15.98 -20.01
CA PRO A 13 -29.80 14.77 -20.84
C PRO A 13 -29.55 15.11 -22.32
N THR A 14 -30.16 16.18 -22.83
CA THR A 14 -29.97 16.65 -24.21
C THR A 14 -28.56 17.20 -24.41
N ILE A 15 -28.06 18.00 -23.48
CA ILE A 15 -26.70 18.56 -23.52
C ILE A 15 -25.67 17.43 -23.45
N TYR A 16 -25.85 16.46 -22.55
CA TYR A 16 -24.98 15.29 -22.43
C TYR A 16 -25.01 14.41 -23.69
N SER A 17 -26.20 14.13 -24.24
CA SER A 17 -26.36 13.39 -25.50
C SER A 17 -25.67 14.09 -26.67
N ASN A 18 -25.83 15.41 -26.78
CA ASN A 18 -25.21 16.21 -27.83
C ASN A 18 -23.68 16.24 -27.68
N ALA A 19 -23.17 16.43 -26.46
CA ALA A 19 -21.73 16.40 -26.19
C ALA A 19 -21.13 15.02 -26.52
N LYS A 20 -21.80 13.93 -26.13
CA LYS A 20 -21.39 12.56 -26.45
C LYS A 20 -21.42 12.28 -27.96
N GLN A 21 -22.43 12.78 -28.66
CA GLN A 21 -22.56 12.64 -30.13
C GLN A 21 -21.45 13.42 -30.85
N VAL A 22 -21.16 14.65 -30.44
CA VAL A 22 -20.08 15.47 -30.99
C VAL A 22 -18.73 14.79 -30.74
N ALA A 23 -18.44 14.38 -29.51
CA ALA A 23 -17.19 13.68 -29.18
C ALA A 23 -17.03 12.36 -29.96
N SER A 24 -18.08 11.55 -30.08
CA SER A 24 -18.05 10.29 -30.84
C SER A 24 -17.85 10.51 -32.33
N SER A 25 -18.51 11.52 -32.91
CA SER A 25 -18.38 11.87 -34.32
C SER A 25 -16.99 12.40 -34.64
N SER A 26 -16.46 13.25 -33.76
CA SER A 26 -15.10 13.77 -33.83
C SER A 26 -14.04 12.69 -33.70
N PHE A 27 -14.20 11.73 -32.77
CA PHE A 27 -13.28 10.61 -32.61
C PHE A 27 -13.28 9.70 -33.84
N LYS A 28 -14.47 9.33 -34.34
CA LYS A 28 -14.61 8.55 -35.59
C LYS A 28 -13.90 9.23 -36.75
N PHE A 29 -14.12 10.53 -36.93
CA PHE A 29 -13.49 11.34 -37.97
C PHE A 29 -11.96 11.38 -37.85
N LEU A 30 -11.43 11.56 -36.63
CA LEU A 30 -9.98 11.56 -36.38
C LEU A 30 -9.34 10.18 -36.59
N SER A 31 -10.08 9.10 -36.32
CA SER A 31 -9.62 7.71 -36.46
C SER A 31 -9.70 7.16 -37.89
N SER A 32 -10.55 7.72 -38.76
CA SER A 32 -10.82 7.19 -40.10
C SER A 32 -9.92 7.72 -41.21
N GLU A 33 -9.11 8.77 -40.98
CA GLU A 33 -8.24 9.35 -42.02
C GLU A 33 -6.74 9.08 -41.78
N SER A 34 -6.24 8.05 -42.48
CA SER A 34 -4.81 7.80 -42.67
C SER A 34 -4.26 8.68 -43.80
N GLY A 35 -3.98 9.94 -43.50
CA GLY A 35 -2.98 10.70 -44.25
C GLY A 35 -3.40 12.08 -44.77
N ARG A 36 -2.48 13.02 -44.53
CA ARG A 36 -2.20 14.26 -45.31
C ARG A 36 -2.96 15.55 -45.06
N ASN A 37 -3.82 15.70 -44.06
CA ASN A 37 -4.33 17.04 -43.74
C ASN A 37 -4.17 17.43 -42.27
N LYS A 38 -2.93 17.76 -41.89
CA LYS A 38 -2.59 18.29 -40.55
C LYS A 38 -3.42 19.54 -40.21
N SER A 39 -3.75 20.35 -41.22
CA SER A 39 -4.56 21.57 -41.07
C SER A 39 -6.01 21.27 -40.70
N ILE A 40 -6.62 20.24 -41.30
CA ILE A 40 -7.99 19.81 -40.96
C ILE A 40 -8.03 19.16 -39.57
N LYS A 41 -7.02 18.37 -39.20
CA LYS A 41 -6.90 17.84 -37.83
C LYS A 41 -6.74 18.95 -36.80
N ALA A 42 -5.96 19.98 -37.10
CA ALA A 42 -5.81 21.15 -36.23
C ALA A 42 -7.13 21.93 -36.09
N ILE A 43 -7.86 22.16 -37.19
CA ILE A 43 -9.16 22.84 -37.16
C ILE A 43 -10.19 22.00 -36.38
N ALA A 44 -10.28 20.69 -36.60
CA ALA A 44 -11.16 19.81 -35.85
C ALA A 44 -10.82 19.80 -34.35
N LEU A 45 -9.52 19.75 -34.00
CA LEU A 45 -9.07 19.84 -32.62
C LEU A 45 -9.40 21.20 -31.99
N ILE A 46 -9.21 22.31 -32.72
CA ILE A 46 -9.56 23.66 -32.28
C ILE A 46 -11.08 23.80 -32.11
N SER A 47 -11.89 23.19 -32.99
CA SER A 47 -13.35 23.19 -32.86
C SER A 47 -13.83 22.31 -31.70
N ILE A 48 -13.19 21.17 -31.42
CA ILE A 48 -13.47 20.34 -30.24
C ILE A 48 -13.06 21.08 -28.98
N CYS A 49 -11.84 21.62 -28.92
CA CYS A 49 -11.37 22.43 -27.80
C CYS A 49 -12.24 23.67 -27.61
N GLY A 50 -12.68 24.32 -28.69
CA GLY A 50 -13.56 25.49 -28.66
C GLY A 50 -14.97 25.15 -28.19
N ALA A 51 -15.56 24.05 -28.67
CA ALA A 51 -16.85 23.55 -28.21
C ALA A 51 -16.78 23.11 -26.74
N SER A 52 -15.73 22.40 -26.35
CA SER A 52 -15.49 22.00 -24.97
C SER A 52 -15.17 23.18 -24.06
N LEU A 53 -14.49 24.23 -24.55
CA LEU A 53 -14.23 25.47 -23.82
C LEU A 53 -15.50 26.33 -23.71
N MET A 54 -16.35 26.35 -24.73
CA MET A 54 -17.67 27.01 -24.66
C MET A 54 -18.61 26.24 -23.75
N ILE A 55 -18.64 24.92 -23.81
CA ILE A 55 -19.32 24.05 -22.86
C ILE A 55 -18.75 24.32 -21.46
N ALA A 56 -17.43 24.31 -21.26
CA ALA A 56 -16.79 24.59 -19.98
C ALA A 56 -17.00 26.02 -19.46
N LYS A 57 -17.12 27.03 -20.33
CA LYS A 57 -17.45 28.42 -19.96
C LYS A 57 -18.94 28.58 -19.66
N SER A 58 -19.81 27.96 -20.44
CA SER A 58 -21.25 27.91 -20.18
C SER A 58 -21.52 27.09 -18.92
N PHE A 59 -20.77 26.03 -18.66
CA PHE A 59 -20.75 25.31 -17.40
C PHE A 59 -20.17 26.24 -16.33
N SER A 60 -18.97 26.82 -16.41
CA SER A 60 -18.37 27.73 -15.41
C SER A 60 -19.27 28.90 -15.00
N TYR A 61 -19.93 29.56 -15.97
CA TYR A 61 -20.89 30.62 -15.70
C TYR A 61 -22.17 30.09 -15.04
N ASN A 62 -22.73 29.00 -15.56
CA ASN A 62 -23.86 28.32 -14.90
C ASN A 62 -23.44 27.59 -13.62
N TYR A 63 -22.16 27.35 -13.38
CA TYR A 63 -21.60 26.50 -12.32
C TYR A 63 -21.60 27.27 -11.03
N ASN A 64 -21.19 28.54 -11.03
CA ASN A 64 -21.35 29.40 -9.86
C ASN A 64 -22.83 29.63 -9.51
N VAL A 65 -23.73 29.59 -10.51
CA VAL A 65 -25.19 29.71 -10.33
C VAL A 65 -25.82 28.39 -9.89
N PHE A 66 -25.36 27.25 -10.40
CA PHE A 66 -25.79 25.91 -10.01
C PHE A 66 -25.27 25.59 -8.62
N LYS A 67 -23.98 25.81 -8.34
CA LYS A 67 -23.31 25.53 -7.06
C LYS A 67 -23.99 26.19 -5.86
N LYS A 68 -24.61 27.36 -6.07
CA LYS A 68 -25.44 28.07 -5.07
C LYS A 68 -26.87 27.52 -4.91
N ASN A 69 -27.38 26.75 -5.88
CA ASN A 69 -28.77 26.28 -5.95
C ASN A 69 -28.89 24.74 -5.97
N LEU A 70 -27.80 24.00 -5.77
CA LEU A 70 -27.80 22.55 -5.72
C LEU A 70 -28.42 22.06 -4.41
N SER A 71 -29.69 21.66 -4.46
CA SER A 71 -30.38 21.07 -3.32
C SER A 71 -30.34 19.53 -3.31
N SER A 72 -29.88 18.89 -4.40
CA SER A 72 -29.82 17.42 -4.49
C SER A 72 -28.39 16.90 -4.68
N ILE A 73 -28.09 15.81 -3.96
CA ILE A 73 -26.83 15.07 -4.03
C ILE A 73 -26.48 14.61 -5.46
N GLU A 74 -27.49 14.24 -6.24
CA GLU A 74 -27.33 13.76 -7.62
C GLU A 74 -26.66 14.81 -8.50
N ASN A 75 -27.11 16.06 -8.41
CA ASN A 75 -26.58 17.12 -9.25
C ASN A 75 -25.11 17.44 -8.89
N TYR A 76 -24.71 17.30 -7.61
CA TYR A 76 -23.32 17.46 -7.20
C TYR A 76 -22.42 16.36 -7.77
N LEU A 77 -22.83 15.11 -7.65
CA LEU A 77 -22.04 13.98 -8.14
C LEU A 77 -21.91 14.02 -9.67
N VAL A 78 -22.96 14.41 -10.38
CA VAL A 78 -22.91 14.63 -11.85
C VAL A 78 -21.96 15.77 -12.21
N LEU A 79 -22.01 16.90 -11.51
CA LEU A 79 -21.09 18.02 -11.76
C LEU A 79 -19.64 17.60 -11.53
N ARG A 80 -19.38 16.79 -10.50
CA ARG A 80 -18.02 16.29 -10.24
C ARG A 80 -17.52 15.36 -11.34
N GLU A 81 -18.37 14.48 -11.86
CA GLU A 81 -17.99 13.64 -13.02
C GLU A 81 -17.60 14.51 -14.22
N ILE A 82 -18.31 15.62 -14.44
CA ILE A 82 -17.98 16.58 -15.49
C ILE A 82 -16.63 17.27 -15.19
N GLU A 83 -16.40 17.71 -13.95
CA GLU A 83 -15.12 18.33 -13.55
C GLU A 83 -13.93 17.39 -13.72
N LEU A 84 -14.04 16.14 -13.27
CA LEU A 84 -13.00 15.13 -13.43
C LEU A 84 -12.69 14.91 -14.91
N PHE A 85 -13.73 14.77 -15.73
CA PHE A 85 -13.58 14.66 -17.19
C PHE A 85 -12.88 15.88 -17.79
N LEU A 86 -13.24 17.10 -17.37
CA LEU A 86 -12.61 18.33 -17.85
C LEU A 86 -11.17 18.50 -17.34
N SER A 87 -10.88 18.11 -16.10
CA SER A 87 -9.54 18.14 -15.53
C SER A 87 -8.60 17.19 -16.27
N ASP A 88 -9.04 15.95 -16.51
CA ASP A 88 -8.25 14.96 -17.27
C ASP A 88 -7.99 15.43 -18.70
N PHE A 89 -8.94 16.15 -19.31
CA PHE A 89 -8.83 16.59 -20.70
C PHE A 89 -8.07 17.91 -20.88
N PHE A 90 -8.17 18.82 -19.91
CA PHE A 90 -7.65 20.20 -20.05
C PHE A 90 -6.60 20.59 -18.99
N GLY A 91 -6.34 19.76 -17.98
CA GLY A 91 -5.36 20.03 -16.92
C GLY A 91 -5.78 21.11 -15.92
N PHE A 92 -7.07 21.45 -15.85
CA PHE A 92 -7.58 22.41 -14.86
C PHE A 92 -7.78 21.72 -13.51
N SER A 93 -6.84 21.87 -12.59
CA SER A 93 -6.97 21.47 -11.18
C SER A 93 -6.99 22.71 -10.29
N ASN A 94 -8.14 23.37 -10.21
CA ASN A 94 -8.41 24.32 -9.11
C ASN A 94 -9.40 23.65 -8.17
N LEU A 95 -8.89 22.68 -7.40
CA LEU A 95 -9.54 22.25 -6.17
C LEU A 95 -9.24 23.35 -5.16
N GLY A 96 -10.26 23.98 -4.61
CA GLY A 96 -10.09 25.04 -3.61
C GLY A 96 -11.02 24.83 -2.42
N GLU A 97 -11.00 25.76 -1.47
CA GLU A 97 -11.80 25.74 -0.21
C GLU A 97 -13.27 25.38 -0.42
N LEU A 98 -13.85 25.83 -1.54
CA LEU A 98 -15.24 25.59 -1.87
C LEU A 98 -15.56 24.11 -2.14
N ASP A 99 -14.59 23.32 -2.59
CA ASP A 99 -14.77 21.89 -2.83
C ASP A 99 -14.70 21.11 -1.53
N ARG A 100 -13.85 21.53 -0.58
CA ARG A 100 -13.81 20.95 0.76
C ARG A 100 -15.14 21.13 1.50
N GLU A 101 -15.75 22.32 1.47
CA GLU A 101 -17.07 22.56 2.08
C GLU A 101 -18.15 21.67 1.44
N VAL A 102 -18.17 21.58 0.10
CA VAL A 102 -19.15 20.77 -0.63
C VAL A 102 -18.97 19.29 -0.32
N PHE A 103 -17.76 18.76 -0.36
CA PHE A 103 -17.50 17.37 -0.06
C PHE A 103 -17.75 17.03 1.41
N GLY A 104 -17.50 17.99 2.31
CA GLY A 104 -17.88 17.92 3.71
C GLY A 104 -19.37 17.70 3.89
N ARG A 105 -20.22 18.49 3.23
CA ARG A 105 -21.68 18.26 3.25
C ARG A 105 -22.08 16.90 2.68
N LEU A 106 -21.38 16.40 1.67
CA LEU A 106 -21.65 15.07 1.12
C LEU A 106 -21.29 13.95 2.10
N SER A 107 -20.29 14.15 2.96
CA SER A 107 -19.85 13.15 3.94
C SER A 107 -20.85 12.92 5.09
N ASP A 108 -21.82 13.82 5.24
CA ASP A 108 -22.95 13.67 6.19
C ASP A 108 -24.03 12.70 5.70
N TYR A 109 -24.03 12.33 4.41
CA TYR A 109 -24.98 11.37 3.88
C TYR A 109 -24.61 9.93 4.28
N GLU A 110 -25.62 9.14 4.58
CA GLU A 110 -25.49 7.71 4.81
C GLU A 110 -25.43 6.94 3.49
N GLU A 111 -24.72 5.81 3.48
CA GLU A 111 -24.50 5.03 2.24
C GLU A 111 -25.81 4.58 1.58
N ASN A 112 -26.83 4.24 2.39
CA ASN A 112 -28.14 3.81 1.90
C ASN A 112 -28.96 4.94 1.25
N GLN A 113 -28.52 6.20 1.37
CA GLN A 113 -29.13 7.36 0.72
C GLN A 113 -28.53 7.61 -0.67
N ILE A 114 -27.43 6.95 -1.03
CA ILE A 114 -26.74 7.12 -2.30
C ILE A 114 -27.34 6.15 -3.34
N PRO A 115 -27.90 6.64 -4.45
CA PRO A 115 -28.35 5.77 -5.54
C PRO A 115 -27.22 4.85 -6.02
N GLY A 116 -27.54 3.58 -6.29
CA GLY A 116 -26.54 2.56 -6.62
C GLY A 116 -25.60 2.95 -7.77
N TYR A 117 -26.11 3.64 -8.79
CA TYR A 117 -25.33 4.10 -9.95
C TYR A 117 -24.37 5.26 -9.62
N LEU A 118 -24.53 5.92 -8.47
CA LEU A 118 -23.68 7.02 -8.01
C LEU A 118 -22.69 6.61 -6.91
N LYS A 119 -22.75 5.36 -6.41
CA LYS A 119 -21.86 4.88 -5.34
C LYS A 119 -20.37 5.04 -5.68
N GLY A 120 -19.98 4.81 -6.93
CA GLY A 120 -18.59 4.99 -7.38
C GLY A 120 -18.12 6.44 -7.28
N SER A 121 -18.92 7.37 -7.78
CA SER A 121 -18.61 8.81 -7.78
C SER A 121 -18.63 9.37 -6.36
N TYR A 122 -19.58 8.94 -5.54
CA TYR A 122 -19.61 9.23 -4.11
C TYR A 122 -18.34 8.74 -3.41
N PHE A 123 -17.95 7.47 -3.62
CA PHE A 123 -16.75 6.89 -3.03
C PHE A 123 -15.49 7.69 -3.39
N SER A 124 -15.35 8.06 -4.67
CA SER A 124 -14.21 8.85 -5.15
C SER A 124 -14.13 10.22 -4.47
N VAL A 125 -15.25 10.95 -4.41
CA VAL A 125 -15.33 12.27 -3.77
C VAL A 125 -15.01 12.21 -2.28
N GLN A 126 -15.57 11.22 -1.59
CA GLN A 126 -15.36 11.05 -0.17
C GLN A 126 -13.92 10.64 0.16
N THR A 127 -13.29 9.84 -0.72
CA THR A 127 -11.86 9.50 -0.57
C THR A 127 -10.99 10.76 -0.65
N GLU A 128 -11.27 11.64 -1.62
CA GLU A 128 -10.56 12.90 -1.79
C GLU A 128 -10.77 13.84 -0.60
N PHE A 129 -12.00 13.97 -0.13
CA PHE A 129 -12.32 14.75 1.06
C PHE A 129 -11.61 14.27 2.32
N ALA A 130 -11.58 12.95 2.55
CA ALA A 130 -10.85 12.38 3.69
C ALA A 130 -9.35 12.69 3.61
N LEU A 131 -8.76 12.66 2.40
CA LEU A 131 -7.37 13.06 2.18
C LEU A 131 -7.14 14.55 2.40
N MET A 132 -8.08 15.41 2.02
CA MET A 132 -8.02 16.85 2.30
C MET A 132 -8.02 17.13 3.80
N CYS A 133 -8.93 16.50 4.54
CA CYS A 133 -8.99 16.58 6.01
C CYS A 133 -7.69 16.07 6.65
N LEU A 134 -7.14 14.95 6.18
CA LEU A 134 -5.90 14.36 6.69
C LEU A 134 -4.68 15.27 6.47
N LYS A 135 -4.62 15.97 5.33
CA LYS A 135 -3.44 16.76 4.92
C LYS A 135 -3.56 18.26 5.18
N GLY A 136 -4.74 18.76 5.53
CA GLY A 136 -5.00 20.20 5.61
C GLY A 136 -4.97 20.88 4.23
N VAL A 137 -5.39 20.17 3.18
CA VAL A 137 -5.54 20.79 1.84
C VAL A 137 -6.82 21.61 1.87
N ASP A 138 -6.74 22.88 1.46
CA ASP A 138 -7.86 23.82 1.39
C ASP A 138 -8.63 24.00 2.70
N GLY A 139 -7.95 23.87 3.85
CA GLY A 139 -8.48 24.10 5.19
C GLY A 139 -7.60 23.51 6.28
N GLU A 140 -8.03 23.55 7.55
CA GLU A 140 -7.24 23.01 8.67
C GLU A 140 -7.15 21.47 8.64
N ILE A 141 -6.17 20.89 9.35
CA ILE A 141 -6.10 19.43 9.51
C ILE A 141 -7.25 19.00 10.43
N ASP A 142 -8.03 18.01 9.99
CA ASP A 142 -9.17 17.46 10.74
C ASP A 142 -9.12 15.93 10.73
N LEU A 143 -8.35 15.37 11.67
CA LEU A 143 -8.06 13.94 11.73
C LEU A 143 -9.27 13.11 12.15
N GLU A 144 -10.11 13.63 13.03
CA GLU A 144 -11.34 12.96 13.47
C GLU A 144 -12.29 12.80 12.28
N ARG A 145 -12.52 13.88 11.52
CA ARG A 145 -13.36 13.83 10.33
C ARG A 145 -12.77 12.93 9.24
N ALA A 146 -11.46 12.98 9.02
CA ALA A 146 -10.80 12.09 8.07
C ALA A 146 -11.02 10.61 8.44
N ARG A 147 -10.83 10.26 9.72
CA ARG A 147 -11.02 8.90 10.23
C ARG A 147 -12.44 8.43 10.05
N ASP A 148 -13.42 9.28 10.38
CA ASP A 148 -14.83 8.96 10.25
C ASP A 148 -15.24 8.68 8.79
N VAL A 149 -14.75 9.49 7.85
CA VAL A 149 -15.02 9.27 6.42
C VAL A 149 -14.35 7.99 5.93
N PHE A 150 -13.08 7.76 6.27
CA PHE A 150 -12.40 6.51 5.92
C PHE A 150 -13.08 5.27 6.50
N ARG A 151 -13.60 5.35 7.73
CA ARG A 151 -14.41 4.28 8.35
C ARG A 151 -15.64 3.97 7.51
N LYS A 152 -16.41 5.00 7.11
CA LYS A 152 -17.59 4.82 6.24
C LYS A 152 -17.21 4.15 4.92
N LEU A 153 -16.13 4.60 4.29
CA LEU A 153 -15.66 4.05 3.01
C LEU A 153 -15.11 2.63 3.12
N ALA A 154 -14.46 2.26 4.22
CA ALA A 154 -13.93 0.91 4.45
C ALA A 154 -15.02 -0.17 4.55
N ASN A 155 -16.25 0.23 4.92
CA ASN A 155 -17.41 -0.64 5.05
C ASN A 155 -18.07 -1.02 3.72
N PHE A 156 -17.72 -0.35 2.61
CA PHE A 156 -18.20 -0.74 1.28
C PHE A 156 -17.80 -2.18 0.95
N LYS A 157 -18.70 -2.91 0.27
CA LYS A 157 -18.36 -4.21 -0.29
C LYS A 157 -17.54 -4.00 -1.56
N GLU A 158 -16.55 -4.87 -1.79
CA GLU A 158 -15.72 -4.81 -3.01
C GLU A 158 -16.57 -4.86 -4.29
N SER A 159 -17.69 -5.58 -4.27
CA SER A 159 -18.63 -5.67 -5.40
C SER A 159 -19.40 -4.38 -5.70
N GLU A 160 -19.46 -3.45 -4.75
CA GLU A 160 -20.15 -2.16 -4.89
C GLU A 160 -19.24 -1.07 -5.44
N ILE A 161 -17.92 -1.30 -5.41
CA ILE A 161 -16.93 -0.38 -5.93
C ILE A 161 -16.65 -0.72 -7.40
N PRO A 162 -16.79 0.24 -8.32
CA PRO A 162 -16.37 0.03 -9.69
C PRO A 162 -14.91 -0.40 -9.78
N LYS A 163 -14.60 -1.36 -10.65
CA LYS A 163 -13.24 -1.94 -10.75
C LYS A 163 -12.12 -0.91 -10.94
N TYR A 164 -12.40 0.22 -11.60
CA TYR A 164 -11.42 1.28 -11.82
C TYR A 164 -11.05 2.04 -10.53
N LEU A 165 -11.83 1.90 -9.45
CA LEU A 165 -11.57 2.47 -8.12
C LEU A 165 -10.96 1.47 -7.13
N ASN A 166 -10.62 0.24 -7.57
CA ASN A 166 -10.03 -0.76 -6.69
C ASN A 166 -8.76 -0.26 -5.99
N GLN A 167 -7.95 0.55 -6.68
CA GLN A 167 -6.75 1.15 -6.10
C GLN A 167 -7.08 2.10 -4.96
N SER A 168 -8.03 3.01 -5.18
CA SER A 168 -8.51 3.94 -4.15
C SER A 168 -9.11 3.20 -2.96
N PHE A 169 -9.86 2.13 -3.21
CA PHE A 169 -10.41 1.29 -2.14
C PHE A 169 -9.32 0.63 -1.29
N PHE A 170 -8.29 0.09 -1.94
CA PHE A 170 -7.16 -0.50 -1.25
C PHE A 170 -6.41 0.54 -0.39
N MET A 171 -6.20 1.75 -0.92
CA MET A 171 -5.60 2.86 -0.20
C MET A 171 -6.44 3.30 1.01
N VAL A 172 -7.76 3.45 0.84
CA VAL A 172 -8.70 3.79 1.91
C VAL A 172 -8.61 2.78 3.06
N LEU A 173 -8.64 1.49 2.75
CA LEU A 173 -8.50 0.44 3.76
C LEU A 173 -7.17 0.56 4.51
N ASN A 174 -6.06 0.75 3.79
CA ASN A 174 -4.74 0.86 4.43
C ASN A 174 -4.62 2.11 5.32
N LEU A 175 -5.10 3.28 4.85
CA LEU A 175 -5.08 4.51 5.64
C LEU A 175 -5.97 4.38 6.88
N PHE A 176 -7.15 3.79 6.74
CA PHE A 176 -8.04 3.59 7.88
C PHE A 176 -7.44 2.65 8.93
N ALA A 177 -6.83 1.54 8.49
CA ALA A 177 -6.12 0.63 9.38
C ALA A 177 -4.98 1.33 10.13
N PHE A 178 -4.18 2.13 9.43
CA PHE A 178 -3.09 2.90 10.03
C PHE A 178 -3.61 3.90 11.08
N MET A 179 -4.68 4.64 10.77
CA MET A 179 -5.28 5.58 11.72
C MET A 179 -5.82 4.87 12.97
N CYS A 180 -6.38 3.66 12.82
CA CYS A 180 -6.84 2.85 13.95
C CYS A 180 -5.69 2.30 14.79
N LEU A 181 -4.58 1.92 14.16
CA LEU A 181 -3.38 1.42 14.83
C LEU A 181 -2.74 2.50 15.70
N GLU A 182 -2.56 3.70 15.15
CA GLU A 182 -1.86 4.81 15.80
C GLU A 182 -2.75 5.67 16.70
N GLY A 183 -4.08 5.48 16.68
CA GLY A 183 -5.01 6.38 17.36
C GLY A 183 -5.03 7.78 16.72
N THR A 184 -4.79 7.89 15.42
CA THR A 184 -4.84 9.17 14.70
C THR A 184 -6.31 9.56 14.50
N GLY A 185 -6.74 10.69 15.05
CA GLY A 185 -8.14 11.16 14.92
C GLY A 185 -9.16 10.36 15.74
N GLY A 186 -8.74 9.66 16.80
CA GLY A 186 -9.61 8.93 17.73
C GLY A 186 -8.82 7.89 18.53
N ASP A 187 -9.47 7.07 19.35
CA ASP A 187 -8.78 6.06 20.16
C ASP A 187 -8.12 4.95 19.32
N VAL A 188 -7.10 4.29 19.89
CA VAL A 188 -6.50 3.09 19.27
C VAL A 188 -7.53 1.96 19.20
N ASP A 189 -7.69 1.35 18.01
CA ASP A 189 -8.63 0.25 17.77
C ASP A 189 -7.94 -0.90 17.03
N LEU A 190 -7.37 -1.81 17.82
CA LEU A 190 -6.55 -2.91 17.31
C LEU A 190 -7.41 -4.02 16.68
N GLU A 191 -8.65 -4.22 17.11
CA GLU A 191 -9.56 -5.22 16.54
C GLU A 191 -9.95 -4.82 15.11
N THR A 192 -10.37 -3.57 14.92
CA THR A 192 -10.68 -3.03 13.59
C THR A 192 -9.44 -3.04 12.70
N THR A 193 -8.28 -2.63 13.23
CA THR A 193 -7.00 -2.67 12.50
C THR A 193 -6.71 -4.08 11.98
N ARG A 194 -6.82 -5.09 12.84
CA ARG A 194 -6.60 -6.50 12.47
C ARG A 194 -7.58 -6.96 11.41
N GLY A 195 -8.86 -6.62 11.56
CA GLY A 195 -9.91 -6.95 10.59
C GLY A 195 -9.62 -6.37 9.20
N ILE A 196 -9.15 -5.13 9.12
CA ILE A 196 -8.82 -4.47 7.85
C ILE A 196 -7.55 -5.05 7.22
N TYR A 197 -6.47 -5.26 7.99
CA TYR A 197 -5.27 -5.88 7.45
C TYR A 197 -5.51 -7.33 6.99
N LYS A 198 -6.38 -8.08 7.68
CA LYS A 198 -6.87 -9.39 7.21
C LYS A 198 -7.55 -9.27 5.85
N LYS A 199 -8.46 -8.29 5.69
CA LYS A 199 -9.15 -8.01 4.42
C LYS A 199 -8.13 -7.69 3.31
N LEU A 200 -7.20 -6.77 3.55
CA LEU A 200 -6.13 -6.39 2.61
C LEU A 200 -5.22 -7.57 2.24
N ALA A 201 -4.80 -8.37 3.21
CA ALA A 201 -3.94 -9.54 3.01
C ALA A 201 -4.62 -10.64 2.17
N SER A 202 -5.95 -10.69 2.16
CA SER A 202 -6.76 -11.68 1.43
C SER A 202 -6.96 -11.37 -0.06
N PHE A 203 -6.60 -10.16 -0.53
CA PHE A 203 -6.68 -9.83 -1.96
C PHE A 203 -5.81 -10.77 -2.79
N LYS A 204 -6.32 -11.13 -3.97
CA LYS A 204 -5.55 -11.96 -4.92
C LYS A 204 -4.43 -11.10 -5.50
N GLU A 205 -3.23 -11.67 -5.60
CA GLU A 205 -2.06 -10.97 -6.13
C GLU A 205 -2.30 -10.44 -7.57
N SER A 206 -3.10 -11.14 -8.37
CA SER A 206 -3.50 -10.69 -9.72
C SER A 206 -4.34 -9.41 -9.75
N GLN A 207 -4.88 -8.96 -8.61
CA GLN A 207 -5.62 -7.70 -8.46
C GLN A 207 -4.71 -6.56 -8.02
N ILE A 208 -3.46 -6.84 -7.63
CA ILE A 208 -2.52 -5.87 -7.07
C ILE A 208 -1.65 -5.32 -8.21
N THR A 209 -1.77 -4.01 -8.48
CA THR A 209 -0.88 -3.31 -9.41
C THR A 209 0.50 -3.12 -8.78
N GLU A 210 1.51 -2.86 -9.61
CA GLU A 210 2.88 -2.64 -9.13
C GLU A 210 2.95 -1.56 -8.04
N ASP A 211 2.29 -0.42 -8.26
CA ASP A 211 2.26 0.72 -7.32
C ASP A 211 1.61 0.38 -5.97
N MET A 212 0.74 -0.63 -5.92
CA MET A 212 0.08 -1.07 -4.68
C MET A 212 0.84 -2.19 -3.97
N ARG A 213 1.88 -2.75 -4.60
CA ARG A 213 2.56 -3.93 -4.06
C ARG A 213 3.16 -3.67 -2.69
N GLY A 214 3.75 -2.49 -2.46
CA GLY A 214 4.30 -2.14 -1.15
C GLY A 214 3.24 -2.15 -0.05
N ILE A 215 2.08 -1.53 -0.30
CA ILE A 215 0.94 -1.52 0.63
C ILE A 215 0.45 -2.95 0.89
N TYR A 216 0.33 -3.77 -0.15
CA TYR A 216 -0.12 -5.17 -0.03
C TYR A 216 0.83 -6.03 0.81
N LEU A 217 2.15 -5.92 0.56
CA LEU A 217 3.15 -6.65 1.33
C LEU A 217 3.18 -6.18 2.80
N ASN A 218 3.08 -4.87 3.03
CA ASN A 218 2.99 -4.33 4.38
C ASN A 218 1.73 -4.83 5.10
N ALA A 219 0.56 -4.81 4.45
CA ALA A 219 -0.67 -5.33 5.05
C ALA A 219 -0.57 -6.82 5.42
N GLN A 220 0.05 -7.64 4.56
CA GLN A 220 0.32 -9.04 4.88
C GLN A 220 1.25 -9.18 6.09
N TYR A 221 2.33 -8.40 6.12
CA TYR A 221 3.28 -8.42 7.22
C TYR A 221 2.61 -8.00 8.54
N GLN A 222 1.87 -6.90 8.56
CA GLN A 222 1.15 -6.41 9.73
C GLN A 222 0.12 -7.43 10.22
N PHE A 223 -0.66 -8.03 9.30
CA PHE A 223 -1.61 -9.07 9.69
C PHE A 223 -0.93 -10.32 10.27
N ALA A 224 0.21 -10.74 9.72
CA ALA A 224 0.99 -11.85 10.25
C ALA A 224 1.52 -11.56 11.65
N PHE A 225 2.05 -10.35 11.86
CA PHE A 225 2.53 -9.88 13.17
C PHE A 225 1.40 -9.86 14.21
N MET A 226 0.24 -9.29 13.85
CA MET A 226 -0.93 -9.27 14.76
C MET A 226 -1.42 -10.69 15.09
N CYS A 227 -1.33 -11.64 14.17
CA CYS A 227 -1.62 -13.04 14.45
C CYS A 227 -0.59 -13.71 15.35
N LEU A 228 0.70 -13.37 15.20
CA LEU A 228 1.78 -13.89 16.04
C LEU A 228 1.62 -13.43 17.49
N GLU A 229 1.40 -12.13 17.69
CA GLU A 229 1.39 -11.49 19.00
C GLU A 229 0.02 -11.46 19.69
N GLY A 230 -1.06 -11.82 18.97
CA GLY A 230 -2.42 -11.69 19.51
C GLY A 230 -2.88 -10.22 19.65
N VAL A 231 -2.34 -9.33 18.83
CA VAL A 231 -2.75 -7.93 18.81
C VAL A 231 -4.11 -7.82 18.14
N GLY A 232 -5.10 -7.23 18.82
CA GLY A 232 -6.45 -7.03 18.28
C GLY A 232 -7.26 -8.33 18.07
N GLY A 233 -6.92 -9.42 18.75
CA GLY A 233 -7.64 -10.70 18.70
C GLY A 233 -6.76 -11.87 19.12
N ASP A 234 -7.28 -13.10 19.07
CA ASP A 234 -6.53 -14.28 19.53
C ASP A 234 -5.23 -14.54 18.74
N VAL A 235 -4.26 -15.18 19.38
CA VAL A 235 -3.04 -15.67 18.73
C VAL A 235 -3.39 -16.74 17.69
N ASP A 236 -2.87 -16.59 16.47
CA ASP A 236 -3.02 -17.56 15.37
C ASP A 236 -1.67 -17.80 14.68
N LEU A 237 -0.83 -18.61 15.33
CA LEU A 237 0.53 -18.91 14.89
C LEU A 237 0.56 -19.61 13.52
N LYS A 238 -0.47 -20.40 13.19
CA LYS A 238 -0.53 -21.12 11.92
C LYS A 238 -0.74 -20.14 10.76
N THR A 239 -1.66 -19.19 10.93
CA THR A 239 -1.88 -18.12 9.95
C THR A 239 -0.65 -17.23 9.82
N ALA A 240 -0.05 -16.81 10.95
CA ALA A 240 1.18 -16.00 10.94
C ALA A 240 2.30 -16.69 10.14
N ARG A 241 2.57 -17.98 10.42
CA ARG A 241 3.59 -18.76 9.69
C ARG A 241 3.30 -18.86 8.20
N GLY A 242 2.04 -19.10 7.84
CA GLY A 242 1.62 -19.19 6.44
C GLY A 242 1.89 -17.90 5.67
N ILE A 243 1.60 -16.74 6.28
CA ILE A 243 1.82 -15.44 5.65
C ILE A 243 3.31 -15.10 5.60
N TYR A 244 4.07 -15.28 6.68
CA TYR A 244 5.52 -15.07 6.66
C TYR A 244 6.23 -15.97 5.65
N LYS A 245 5.80 -17.23 5.50
CA LYS A 245 6.28 -18.13 4.44
C LYS A 245 6.05 -17.55 3.05
N LYS A 246 4.85 -17.02 2.80
CA LYS A 246 4.50 -16.39 1.52
C LYS A 246 5.39 -15.17 1.27
N LEU A 247 5.51 -14.27 2.23
CA LEU A 247 6.37 -13.08 2.14
C LEU A 247 7.85 -13.43 1.91
N ALA A 248 8.36 -14.44 2.63
CA ALA A 248 9.73 -14.92 2.49
C ALA A 248 10.05 -15.50 1.11
N SER A 249 9.03 -15.97 0.39
CA SER A 249 9.14 -16.62 -0.93
C SER A 249 9.16 -15.67 -2.12
N PHE A 250 8.88 -14.37 -1.93
CA PHE A 250 8.99 -13.40 -3.01
C PHE A 250 10.41 -13.33 -3.58
N LYS A 251 10.51 -13.10 -4.89
CA LYS A 251 11.81 -12.87 -5.53
C LYS A 251 12.31 -11.48 -5.15
N GLU A 252 13.60 -11.34 -4.91
CA GLU A 252 14.22 -10.06 -4.56
C GLU A 252 13.94 -8.97 -5.62
N SER A 253 13.84 -9.34 -6.90
CA SER A 253 13.48 -8.41 -7.99
C SER A 253 12.06 -7.86 -7.92
N GLN A 254 11.20 -8.39 -7.05
CA GLN A 254 9.82 -7.91 -6.82
C GLN A 254 9.71 -6.99 -5.60
N ILE A 255 10.81 -6.79 -4.87
CA ILE A 255 10.86 -6.02 -3.63
C ILE A 255 11.50 -4.68 -3.93
N THR A 256 10.76 -3.60 -3.72
CA THR A 256 11.28 -2.22 -3.80
C THR A 256 12.23 -1.96 -2.62
N GLU A 257 13.08 -0.93 -2.76
CA GLU A 257 14.01 -0.54 -1.69
C GLU A 257 13.29 -0.31 -0.35
N ASP A 258 12.19 0.45 -0.38
CA ASP A 258 11.39 0.78 0.81
C ASP A 258 10.77 -0.45 1.48
N MET A 259 10.58 -1.55 0.74
CA MET A 259 9.99 -2.80 1.25
C MET A 259 11.01 -3.84 1.67
N ARG A 260 12.31 -3.56 1.47
CA ARG A 260 13.36 -4.51 1.79
C ARG A 260 13.36 -4.88 3.27
N GLY A 261 13.15 -3.90 4.15
CA GLY A 261 13.07 -4.14 5.59
C GLY A 261 12.00 -5.16 5.97
N ILE A 262 10.76 -4.93 5.52
CA ILE A 262 9.62 -5.83 5.73
C ILE A 262 9.93 -7.24 5.21
N TYR A 263 10.49 -7.34 4.00
CA TYR A 263 10.85 -8.61 3.39
C TYR A 263 11.93 -9.37 4.18
N LEU A 264 12.97 -8.68 4.65
CA LEU A 264 14.02 -9.28 5.47
C LEU A 264 13.47 -9.76 6.81
N ASN A 265 12.62 -8.96 7.47
CA ASN A 265 12.02 -9.36 8.73
C ASN A 265 11.07 -10.54 8.54
N ALA A 266 10.27 -10.55 7.47
CA ALA A 266 9.41 -11.70 7.16
C ALA A 266 10.20 -12.99 6.94
N GLN A 267 11.36 -12.91 6.28
CA GLN A 267 12.28 -14.05 6.17
C GLN A 267 12.81 -14.49 7.53
N TYR A 268 13.20 -13.54 8.38
CA TYR A 268 13.72 -13.82 9.71
C TYR A 268 12.67 -14.53 10.57
N GLN A 269 11.47 -13.96 10.64
CA GLN A 269 10.34 -14.53 11.37
C GLN A 269 9.97 -15.91 10.83
N PHE A 270 9.91 -16.10 9.52
CA PHE A 270 9.63 -17.42 8.95
C PHE A 270 10.71 -18.46 9.31
N ALA A 271 11.99 -18.08 9.26
CA ALA A 271 13.09 -18.96 9.63
C ALA A 271 13.03 -19.35 11.12
N PHE A 272 12.79 -18.38 11.99
CA PHE A 272 12.61 -18.58 13.43
C PHE A 272 11.43 -19.52 13.72
N MET A 273 10.28 -19.29 13.09
CA MET A 273 9.11 -20.18 13.27
C MET A 273 9.38 -21.60 12.77
N CYS A 274 10.24 -21.79 11.76
CA CYS A 274 10.67 -23.12 11.32
C CYS A 274 11.67 -23.76 12.29
N LEU A 275 12.58 -22.99 12.87
CA LEU A 275 13.55 -23.47 13.86
C LEU A 275 12.84 -23.97 15.12
N GLU A 276 11.94 -23.15 15.66
CA GLU A 276 11.28 -23.39 16.96
C GLU A 276 9.97 -24.22 16.85
N GLY A 277 9.48 -24.48 15.64
CA GLY A 277 8.19 -25.16 15.46
C GLY A 277 6.99 -24.30 15.90
N VAL A 278 7.11 -22.97 15.82
CA VAL A 278 6.00 -22.06 16.10
C VAL A 278 4.99 -22.16 14.96
N GLY A 279 3.72 -22.45 15.25
CA GLY A 279 2.64 -22.52 14.26
C GLY A 279 2.69 -23.70 13.28
N GLY A 280 3.53 -24.71 13.54
CA GLY A 280 3.65 -25.94 12.74
C GLY A 280 4.91 -26.72 13.12
N ASP A 281 5.21 -27.83 12.45
CA ASP A 281 6.36 -28.65 12.83
C ASP A 281 7.71 -27.94 12.66
N VAL A 282 8.71 -28.38 13.43
CA VAL A 282 10.11 -27.97 13.27
C VAL A 282 10.61 -28.37 11.88
N ASP A 283 11.23 -27.43 11.15
CA ASP A 283 11.84 -27.63 9.83
C ASP A 283 13.21 -26.94 9.78
N LEU A 284 14.20 -27.59 10.39
CA LEU A 284 15.58 -27.11 10.47
C LEU A 284 16.21 -26.88 9.10
N LYS A 285 15.83 -27.67 8.08
CA LYS A 285 16.38 -27.53 6.72
C LYS A 285 15.91 -26.24 6.08
N THR A 286 14.62 -25.93 6.19
CA THR A 286 14.07 -24.65 5.72
C THR A 286 14.64 -23.49 6.52
N ALA A 287 14.65 -23.57 7.85
CA ALA A 287 15.20 -22.53 8.72
C ALA A 287 16.64 -22.17 8.31
N ARG A 288 17.52 -23.20 8.18
CA ARG A 288 18.91 -23.01 7.77
C ARG A 288 19.03 -22.37 6.39
N GLY A 289 18.19 -22.78 5.44
CA GLY A 289 18.17 -22.23 4.08
C GLY A 289 17.81 -20.74 4.07
N VAL A 290 16.81 -20.34 4.85
CA VAL A 290 16.35 -18.95 4.92
C VAL A 290 17.36 -18.08 5.69
N TYR A 291 17.86 -18.55 6.85
CA TYR A 291 18.91 -17.83 7.57
C TYR A 291 20.20 -17.68 6.75
N LYS A 292 20.61 -18.69 5.97
CA LYS A 292 21.73 -18.58 5.03
C LYS A 292 21.53 -17.43 4.04
N LYS A 293 20.33 -17.34 3.46
CA LYS A 293 19.99 -16.30 2.48
C LYS A 293 20.08 -14.92 3.12
N LEU A 294 19.48 -14.74 4.30
CA LEU A 294 19.55 -13.50 5.08
C LEU A 294 20.98 -13.10 5.47
N ALA A 295 21.74 -14.04 6.00
CA ALA A 295 23.13 -13.84 6.42
C ALA A 295 24.04 -13.37 5.26
N SER A 296 23.68 -13.74 4.03
CA SER A 296 24.44 -13.46 2.81
C SER A 296 24.18 -12.08 2.19
N PHE A 297 23.21 -11.30 2.70
CA PHE A 297 22.99 -9.92 2.24
C PHE A 297 24.24 -9.05 2.47
N LYS A 298 24.46 -8.07 1.59
CA LYS A 298 25.50 -7.07 1.79
C LYS A 298 25.04 -6.09 2.86
N GLU A 299 25.95 -5.66 3.72
CA GLU A 299 25.62 -4.71 4.79
C GLU A 299 25.07 -3.39 4.26
N SER A 300 25.48 -2.94 3.07
CA SER A 300 24.94 -1.75 2.40
C SER A 300 23.47 -1.87 1.98
N GLN A 301 22.89 -3.08 2.03
CA GLN A 301 21.48 -3.33 1.73
C GLN A 301 20.61 -3.41 2.99
N ILE A 302 21.22 -3.31 4.19
CA ILE A 302 20.54 -3.42 5.47
C ILE A 302 20.34 -2.02 6.05
N THR A 303 19.08 -1.64 6.24
CA THR A 303 18.71 -0.42 6.96
C THR A 303 18.84 -0.62 8.47
N GLU A 304 19.00 0.47 9.22
CA GLU A 304 19.29 0.40 10.65
C GLU A 304 18.19 -0.32 11.44
N ASP A 305 16.93 -0.05 11.12
CA ASP A 305 15.75 -0.68 11.74
C ASP A 305 15.74 -2.21 11.63
N PHE A 306 16.50 -2.79 10.70
CA PHE A 306 16.56 -4.22 10.46
C PHE A 306 17.94 -4.83 10.71
N ARG A 307 18.88 -4.04 11.25
CA ARG A 307 20.23 -4.50 11.59
C ARG A 307 20.17 -5.66 12.58
N GLU A 308 19.31 -5.57 13.59
CA GLU A 308 19.16 -6.62 14.61
C GLU A 308 18.73 -7.95 13.98
N CYS A 309 17.71 -7.96 13.13
CA CYS A 309 17.24 -9.16 12.42
C CYS A 309 18.34 -9.77 11.55
N TYR A 310 19.12 -8.94 10.87
CA TYR A 310 20.24 -9.38 10.05
C TYR A 310 21.37 -10.02 10.88
N LEU A 311 21.72 -9.43 12.03
CA LEU A 311 22.73 -9.99 12.94
C LEU A 311 22.25 -11.28 13.59
N ASN A 312 20.99 -11.33 14.02
CA ASN A 312 20.38 -12.56 14.51
C ASN A 312 20.41 -13.65 13.44
N ALA A 313 20.06 -13.36 12.19
CA ALA A 313 20.15 -14.34 11.11
C ALA A 313 21.58 -14.86 10.88
N GLN A 314 22.60 -14.00 10.97
CA GLN A 314 24.00 -14.44 10.88
C GLN A 314 24.41 -15.32 12.06
N TYR A 315 23.98 -14.96 13.26
CA TYR A 315 24.23 -15.73 14.48
C TYR A 315 23.58 -17.13 14.39
N GLU A 316 22.27 -17.20 14.13
CA GLU A 316 21.54 -18.46 14.04
C GLU A 316 22.09 -19.34 12.91
N PHE A 317 22.38 -18.77 11.73
CA PHE A 317 23.00 -19.54 10.65
C PHE A 317 24.37 -20.11 11.04
N SER A 318 25.15 -19.36 11.82
CA SER A 318 26.47 -19.80 12.30
C SER A 318 26.35 -20.96 13.29
N LEU A 319 25.39 -20.89 14.22
CA LEU A 319 25.10 -21.97 15.16
C LEU A 319 24.64 -23.23 14.42
N MET A 320 23.68 -23.12 13.50
CA MET A 320 23.22 -24.28 12.71
C MET A 320 24.35 -24.91 11.89
N CYS A 321 25.29 -24.12 11.37
CA CYS A 321 26.49 -24.64 10.72
C CYS A 321 27.45 -25.32 11.70
N LEU A 322 27.62 -24.77 12.91
CA LEU A 322 28.48 -25.33 13.95
C LEU A 322 27.98 -26.69 14.44
N ASP A 323 26.67 -26.82 14.60
CA ASP A 323 26.04 -27.99 15.20
C ASP A 323 25.58 -29.03 14.16
N GLY A 324 25.45 -28.63 12.89
CA GLY A 324 24.97 -29.52 11.83
C GLY A 324 23.45 -29.65 11.82
N GLU A 325 22.75 -28.64 12.32
CA GLU A 325 21.29 -28.61 12.29
C GLU A 325 20.81 -28.32 10.86
N GLY A 326 19.82 -29.07 10.38
CA GLY A 326 19.27 -28.90 9.03
C GLY A 326 20.22 -29.19 7.86
N GLY A 327 21.41 -29.75 8.11
CA GLY A 327 22.41 -30.10 7.08
C GLY A 327 23.78 -30.45 7.66
N ALA A 328 24.78 -30.74 6.82
CA ALA A 328 26.11 -31.09 7.31
C ALA A 328 26.75 -29.99 8.18
N LYS A 329 27.53 -30.39 9.18
CA LYS A 329 28.35 -29.49 9.98
C LYS A 329 29.39 -28.79 9.10
N ASP A 330 29.51 -27.47 9.25
CA ASP A 330 30.43 -26.63 8.49
C ASP A 330 31.05 -25.56 9.41
N LEU A 331 32.12 -25.97 10.09
CA LEU A 331 32.84 -25.12 11.04
C LEU A 331 33.43 -23.88 10.37
N LYS A 332 33.87 -24.00 9.10
CA LYS A 332 34.49 -22.90 8.36
C LYS A 332 33.48 -21.80 8.10
N THR A 333 32.28 -22.15 7.67
CA THR A 333 31.19 -21.19 7.46
C THR A 333 30.75 -20.56 8.78
N ALA A 334 30.61 -21.34 9.85
CA ALA A 334 30.24 -20.81 11.17
C ALA A 334 31.24 -19.73 11.65
N VAL A 335 32.54 -20.04 11.64
CA VAL A 335 33.58 -19.08 12.07
C VAL A 335 33.64 -17.86 11.16
N TYR A 336 33.39 -18.01 9.86
CA TYR A 336 33.33 -16.88 8.92
C TYR A 336 32.27 -15.86 9.33
N PHE A 337 31.04 -16.30 9.60
CA PHE A 337 29.95 -15.39 9.97
C PHE A 337 30.09 -14.84 11.39
N PHE A 338 30.53 -15.63 12.37
CA PHE A 338 30.92 -15.09 13.69
C PHE A 338 32.00 -14.02 13.56
N GLY A 339 32.99 -14.23 12.68
CA GLY A 339 34.04 -13.26 12.39
C GLY A 339 33.56 -11.99 11.70
N LYS A 340 32.47 -12.05 10.91
CA LYS A 340 31.83 -10.85 10.37
C LYS A 340 31.19 -10.03 11.48
N ILE A 341 30.40 -10.66 12.35
CA ILE A 341 29.74 -9.99 13.48
C ILE A 341 30.78 -9.37 14.42
N LYS A 342 31.83 -10.11 14.80
CA LYS A 342 32.91 -9.62 15.70
C LYS A 342 33.61 -8.35 15.22
N LYS A 343 33.61 -8.08 13.90
CA LYS A 343 34.25 -6.88 13.32
C LYS A 343 33.41 -5.62 13.44
N ILE A 344 32.14 -5.75 13.82
CA ILE A 344 31.24 -4.61 14.03
C ILE A 344 31.70 -3.86 15.27
N GLU A 345 31.74 -2.54 15.18
CA GLU A 345 32.02 -1.70 16.34
C GLU A 345 30.89 -1.83 17.37
N ILE A 346 31.23 -2.00 18.65
CA ILE A 346 30.24 -2.20 19.73
C ILE A 346 29.17 -1.09 19.76
N SER A 347 29.53 0.15 19.42
CA SER A 347 28.63 1.32 19.33
C SER A 347 27.58 1.21 18.22
N ARG A 348 27.77 0.28 17.28
CA ARG A 348 26.87 -0.01 16.14
C ARG A 348 26.12 -1.34 16.31
N VAL A 349 26.23 -1.98 17.47
CA VAL A 349 25.48 -3.19 17.80
C VAL A 349 24.11 -2.78 18.36
N PRO A 350 22.99 -3.22 17.76
CA PRO A 350 21.66 -2.95 18.30
C PRO A 350 21.54 -3.46 19.73
N GLU A 351 20.82 -2.72 20.59
CA GLU A 351 20.70 -3.02 22.01
C GLU A 351 20.20 -4.45 22.28
N GLY A 352 19.17 -4.89 21.54
CA GLY A 352 18.62 -6.25 21.63
C GLY A 352 19.58 -7.38 21.23
N PHE A 353 20.73 -7.05 20.61
CA PHE A 353 21.74 -8.02 20.17
C PHE A 353 23.01 -8.04 21.05
N ILE A 354 23.16 -7.15 22.03
CA ILE A 354 24.41 -6.99 22.80
C ILE A 354 24.83 -8.29 23.51
N ASP A 355 23.90 -9.00 24.15
CA ASP A 355 24.22 -10.25 24.84
C ASP A 355 24.70 -11.33 23.87
N ARG A 356 24.02 -11.46 22.73
CA ARG A 356 24.41 -12.38 21.65
C ARG A 356 25.74 -11.99 21.03
N TYR A 357 26.04 -10.69 20.94
CA TYR A 357 27.33 -10.20 20.44
C TYR A 357 28.51 -10.68 21.30
N PHE A 358 28.41 -10.63 22.63
CA PHE A 358 29.46 -11.17 23.49
C PHE A 358 29.59 -12.70 23.39
N GLN A 359 28.47 -13.41 23.23
CA GLN A 359 28.51 -14.85 22.95
C GLN A 359 29.23 -15.16 21.63
N VAL A 360 28.97 -14.36 20.58
CA VAL A 360 29.67 -14.47 19.29
C VAL A 360 31.18 -14.31 19.45
N ILE A 361 31.64 -13.34 20.23
CA ILE A 361 33.08 -13.15 20.49
C ILE A 361 33.69 -14.42 21.11
N SER A 362 33.04 -14.96 22.14
CA SER A 362 33.49 -16.19 22.82
C SER A 362 33.52 -17.39 21.87
N LEU A 363 32.47 -17.59 21.07
CA LEU A 363 32.38 -18.67 20.09
C LEU A 363 33.46 -18.52 19.00
N TYR A 364 33.65 -17.30 18.48
CA TYR A 364 34.68 -17.04 17.48
C TYR A 364 36.09 -17.39 18.00
N GLU A 365 36.43 -16.97 19.22
CA GLU A 365 37.74 -17.24 19.81
C GLU A 365 37.96 -18.73 20.05
N LYS A 366 36.95 -19.43 20.56
CA LYS A 366 36.98 -20.88 20.78
C LYS A 366 37.22 -21.67 19.49
N TYR A 367 36.61 -21.26 18.38
CA TYR A 367 36.61 -22.05 17.15
C TYR A 367 37.59 -21.56 16.08
N SER A 368 38.05 -20.31 16.12
CA SER A 368 39.04 -19.78 15.16
C SER A 368 40.40 -20.47 15.28
N CYS A 369 40.87 -20.76 16.50
CA CYS A 369 42.11 -21.53 16.73
C CYS A 369 42.04 -22.95 16.15
N LYS A 370 40.86 -23.59 16.19
CA LYS A 370 40.67 -24.96 15.66
C LYS A 370 40.83 -25.02 14.15
N ILE A 371 40.40 -23.98 13.42
CA ILE A 371 40.57 -23.92 11.96
C ILE A 371 42.06 -23.79 11.58
N VAL A 372 42.85 -23.05 12.35
CA VAL A 372 44.30 -22.94 12.12
C VAL A 372 44.99 -24.28 12.34
N ALA A 373 44.58 -25.04 13.36
CA ALA A 373 45.12 -26.37 13.64
C ALA A 373 44.85 -27.36 12.49
N ILE A 374 43.63 -27.39 11.93
CA ILE A 374 43.27 -28.28 10.81
C ILE A 374 44.11 -28.00 9.56
N LYS A 375 44.51 -26.75 9.32
CA LYS A 375 45.37 -26.42 8.16
C LYS A 375 46.83 -26.85 8.33
N ASN A 376 47.26 -27.12 9.57
CA ASN A 376 48.64 -27.45 9.91
C ASN A 376 48.82 -28.94 10.24
N GLU A 377 47.79 -29.77 10.14
CA GLU A 377 47.97 -31.22 10.22
C GLU A 377 48.77 -31.68 8.99
N PRO A 378 49.92 -32.34 9.19
CA PRO A 378 50.69 -32.87 8.08
C PRO A 378 49.81 -33.85 7.32
N ILE A 379 49.71 -33.65 6.01
CA ILE A 379 49.06 -34.60 5.11
C ILE A 379 49.83 -35.91 5.29
N GLY A 380 49.27 -36.82 6.09
CA GLY A 380 49.84 -38.15 6.29
C GLY A 380 49.93 -38.83 4.94
N GLY A 381 51.16 -38.97 4.45
CA GLY A 381 51.50 -39.68 3.22
C GLY A 381 51.43 -41.17 3.36
#